data_AF-A0A0B7NK58-F1
#
_entry.id   AF-A0A0B7NK58-F1
#
_cell.length_a   1.000
_cell.length_b   1.000
_cell.length_c   1.000
_cell.angle_alpha   90.00
_cell.angle_beta   90.00
_cell.angle_gamma   90.00
#
_symmetry.space_group_name_H-M   'P 1'
#
loop_
_entity.id
_entity.type
_entity.pdbx_description
1 polymer ?
#
loop_
_entity_poly.entity_id
_entity_poly.type
_entity_poly.pdbx_seq_one_letter_code
_entity_poly.pdbx_strand_id
1 'polypeptide(L)'
;MADNDLLQFVIPHKHRPGTDLMTKLKLQDSRIMNLIIRTLIGRNAEDKYISASCEWIDGRYADVLYIPKDSATEALPPVIVEI
;
A
#
# COMPACT_ATOMS: atom_id res chain seq x y z
N MET A 1 6.44 -25.39 -22.32
CA MET A 1 5.49 -25.91 -21.32
C MET A 1 5.86 -25.38 -19.92
N ALA A 2 6.05 -24.07 -19.76
CA ALA A 2 6.53 -23.47 -18.49
C ALA A 2 5.58 -22.42 -17.90
N ASP A 3 4.71 -21.80 -18.71
CA ASP A 3 3.80 -20.73 -18.25
C ASP A 3 2.61 -21.20 -17.39
N ASN A 4 2.25 -22.48 -17.46
CA ASN A 4 1.03 -22.97 -16.81
C ASN A 4 1.21 -23.22 -15.29
N ASP A 5 2.46 -23.41 -14.82
CA ASP A 5 2.77 -23.64 -13.41
C ASP A 5 2.70 -22.34 -12.58
N LEU A 6 3.06 -21.19 -13.17
CA LEU A 6 2.97 -19.90 -12.49
C LEU A 6 1.51 -19.49 -12.22
N LEU A 7 0.58 -19.87 -13.10
CA LEU A 7 -0.86 -19.61 -12.93
C LEU A 7 -1.51 -20.52 -11.86
N GLN A 8 -0.85 -21.60 -11.47
CA GLN A 8 -1.30 -22.54 -10.43
C GLN A 8 -0.60 -22.33 -9.09
N PHE A 9 0.36 -21.40 -9.01
CA PHE A 9 1.08 -21.11 -7.79
C PHE A 9 0.15 -20.42 -6.77
N VAL A 10 -0.30 -21.19 -5.78
CA VAL A 10 -1.06 -20.66 -4.64
C VAL A 10 -0.08 -20.28 -3.54
N ILE A 11 0.02 -18.99 -3.25
CA ILE A 11 0.82 -18.49 -2.13
C ILE A 11 0.29 -19.13 -0.83
N PRO A 12 1.16 -19.79 -0.02
CA PRO A 12 0.77 -20.38 1.26
C PRO A 12 0.07 -19.36 2.13
N HIS A 13 -0.94 -19.77 2.91
CA HIS A 13 -1.81 -18.83 3.61
C HIS A 13 -1.07 -17.81 4.49
N LYS A 14 -0.01 -18.24 5.18
CA LYS A 14 0.89 -17.41 6.01
C LYS A 14 1.73 -16.37 5.24
N HIS A 15 1.74 -16.44 3.91
CA HIS A 15 2.44 -15.53 3.01
C HIS A 15 1.46 -14.80 2.09
N ARG A 16 0.15 -15.00 2.26
CA ARG A 16 -0.83 -14.25 1.50
C ARG A 16 -0.77 -12.79 1.97
N PRO A 17 -0.69 -11.84 1.02
CA PRO A 17 -0.98 -10.44 1.31
C PRO A 17 -2.30 -10.39 2.07
N GLY A 18 -2.36 -9.57 3.12
CA GLY A 18 -3.57 -9.41 3.91
C GLY A 18 -3.49 -9.91 5.34
N THR A 19 -2.55 -10.80 5.64
CA THR A 19 -2.61 -11.61 6.87
C THR A 19 -1.89 -11.00 8.07
N ASP A 20 -0.90 -10.12 7.86
CA ASP A 20 -0.21 -9.42 8.96
C ASP A 20 -0.96 -8.16 9.40
N LEU A 21 -1.99 -8.37 10.23
CA LEU A 21 -2.78 -7.29 10.82
C LEU A 21 -1.94 -6.33 11.68
N MET A 22 -0.87 -6.82 12.32
CA MET A 22 -0.06 -6.00 13.20
C MET A 22 0.76 -4.98 12.41
N THR A 23 1.36 -5.42 11.30
CA THR A 23 2.11 -4.51 10.42
C THR A 23 1.17 -3.55 9.70
N LYS A 24 -0.02 -4.00 9.27
CA LYS A 24 -1.05 -3.07 8.75
C LYS A 24 -1.40 -1.97 9.73
N LEU A 25 -1.63 -2.31 11.00
CA LEU A 25 -1.94 -1.32 12.03
C LEU A 25 -0.79 -0.31 12.22
N LYS A 26 0.46 -0.79 12.21
CA LYS A 26 1.63 0.09 12.27
C LYS A 26 1.74 1.01 11.07
N LEU A 27 1.42 0.54 9.87
CA LEU A 27 1.45 1.33 8.65
C LEU A 27 0.37 2.44 8.62
N GLN A 28 -0.61 2.43 9.54
CA GLN A 28 -1.53 3.54 9.73
C GLN A 28 -0.98 4.65 10.64
N ASP A 29 0.11 4.41 11.38
CA ASP A 29 0.80 5.44 12.18
C ASP A 29 1.43 6.49 11.25
N SER A 30 1.10 7.76 11.47
CA SER A 30 1.58 8.87 10.62
C SER A 30 3.10 8.98 10.56
N ARG A 31 3.82 8.58 11.61
CA ARG A 31 5.29 8.59 11.63
C ARG A 31 5.88 7.56 10.68
N ILE A 32 5.26 6.39 10.60
CA ILE A 32 5.67 5.32 9.68
C ILE A 32 5.29 5.68 8.25
N MET A 33 4.06 6.18 8.05
CA MET A 33 3.61 6.68 6.75
C MET A 33 4.56 7.78 6.22
N ASN A 34 4.87 8.80 7.03
CA ASN A 34 5.80 9.86 6.65
C ASN A 34 7.21 9.35 6.38
N LEU A 35 7.68 8.35 7.13
CA LEU A 35 8.96 7.71 6.84
C LEU A 35 8.96 7.11 5.44
N ILE A 36 7.91 6.37 5.06
CA ILE A 36 7.77 5.75 3.74
C ILE A 36 7.66 6.82 2.66
N ILE A 37 6.73 7.76 2.80
CA ILE A 37 6.47 8.83 1.83
C ILE A 37 7.70 9.70 1.60
N ARG A 38 8.38 10.11 2.68
CA ARG A 38 9.62 10.89 2.58
C ARG A 38 10.73 10.12 1.85
N THR A 39 10.79 8.82 2.04
CA THR A 39 11.78 7.95 1.39
C THR A 39 11.50 7.79 -0.10
N LEU A 40 10.24 7.61 -0.49
CA LEU A 40 9.85 7.33 -1.87
C LEU A 40 9.67 8.58 -2.73
N ILE A 41 9.08 9.63 -2.17
CA ILE A 41 8.62 10.81 -2.91
C ILE A 41 9.45 12.05 -2.56
N GLY A 42 9.90 12.13 -1.30
CA GLY A 42 10.76 13.20 -0.81
C GLY A 42 10.13 14.00 0.32
N ARG A 43 10.92 14.89 0.92
CA ARG A 43 10.53 15.69 2.10
C ARG A 43 9.33 16.59 1.85
N ASN A 44 9.12 17.03 0.62
CA ASN A 44 7.99 17.90 0.27
C ASN A 44 6.64 17.18 0.35
N ALA A 45 6.62 15.85 0.44
CA ALA A 45 5.42 15.02 0.54
C ALA A 45 5.07 14.61 1.98
N GLU A 46 5.93 14.94 2.95
CA GLU A 46 5.69 14.67 4.37
C GLU A 46 4.40 15.34 4.84
N ASP A 47 3.61 14.64 5.67
CA ASP A 47 2.30 15.06 6.18
C ASP A 47 1.21 15.32 5.13
N LYS A 48 1.47 15.07 3.84
CA LYS A 48 0.50 15.27 2.75
C LYS A 48 -0.32 14.05 2.39
N TYR A 49 -0.16 12.93 3.10
CA TYR A 49 -0.83 11.67 2.80
C TYR A 49 -1.76 11.19 3.92
N ILE A 50 -2.76 10.38 3.56
CA ILE A 50 -3.64 9.65 4.48
C ILE A 50 -3.79 8.20 4.01
N SER A 51 -4.11 7.30 4.95
CA SER A 51 -4.57 5.95 4.61
C SER A 51 -5.97 6.00 4.02
N ALA A 52 -6.21 5.22 2.97
CA ALA A 52 -7.50 5.07 2.32
C ALA A 52 -7.96 3.61 2.31
N SER A 53 -9.22 3.39 1.92
CA SER A 53 -9.70 2.04 1.60
C SER A 53 -8.84 1.42 0.49
N CYS A 54 -8.42 0.19 0.70
CA CYS A 54 -7.58 -0.56 -0.22
C CYS A 54 -8.30 -1.77 -0.82
N GLU A 55 -9.64 -1.80 -0.75
CA GLU A 55 -10.49 -2.77 -1.44
C GLU A 55 -11.24 -2.09 -2.59
N TRP A 56 -11.15 -2.66 -3.79
CA TRP A 56 -11.76 -2.14 -5.00
C TRP A 56 -12.96 -2.99 -5.43
N ILE A 57 -13.84 -2.41 -6.27
CA ILE A 57 -15.11 -3.03 -6.68
C ILE A 57 -14.94 -4.34 -7.48
N ASP A 58 -13.76 -4.57 -8.04
CA ASP A 58 -13.42 -5.79 -8.76
C ASP A 58 -12.92 -6.93 -7.83
N GLY A 59 -13.00 -6.73 -6.51
CA GLY A 59 -12.57 -7.69 -5.51
C GLY A 59 -11.06 -7.76 -5.32
N ARG A 60 -10.29 -6.87 -5.97
CA ARG A 60 -8.87 -6.71 -5.67
C ARG A 60 -8.72 -5.93 -4.38
N TYR A 61 -7.64 -6.22 -3.67
CA TYR A 61 -7.26 -5.49 -2.48
C TYR A 61 -5.75 -5.40 -2.37
N ALA A 62 -5.27 -4.40 -1.63
CA ALA A 62 -3.89 -4.25 -1.22
C ALA A 62 -3.78 -4.33 0.30
N ASP A 63 -2.56 -4.36 0.84
CA ASP A 63 -2.39 -4.27 2.28
C ASP A 63 -2.68 -2.89 2.84
N VAL A 64 -2.11 -1.85 2.22
CA VAL A 64 -2.32 -0.44 2.58
C VAL A 64 -2.29 0.44 1.33
N LEU A 65 -3.18 1.43 1.27
CA LEU A 65 -3.19 2.49 0.27
C LEU A 65 -3.00 3.85 0.94
N TYR A 66 -2.00 4.61 0.52
CA TYR A 66 -1.83 6.01 0.86
C TYR A 66 -2.25 6.90 -0.30
N ILE A 67 -3.08 7.91 -0.03
CA ILE A 67 -3.50 8.92 -1.01
C ILE A 67 -3.16 10.34 -0.52
N PRO A 68 -2.88 11.29 -1.43
CA PRO A 68 -2.69 12.69 -1.05
C PRO A 68 -3.95 13.28 -0.41
N LYS A 69 -3.77 14.13 0.60
CA LYS A 69 -4.84 14.88 1.29
C LYS A 69 -5.48 15.94 0.40
N ASP A 70 -4.65 16.67 -0.34
CA ASP A 70 -5.06 17.76 -1.22
C ASP A 70 -4.67 17.44 -2.67
N SER A 71 -5.66 17.46 -3.55
CA SER A 71 -5.51 17.20 -4.99
C SER A 71 -5.03 18.41 -5.80
N ALA A 72 -4.79 19.56 -5.18
CA ALA A 72 -4.92 20.85 -5.87
C ALA A 72 -3.61 21.59 -6.20
N THR A 73 -2.43 21.20 -5.70
CA THR A 73 -1.22 22.03 -5.92
C THR A 73 -0.02 21.31 -6.53
N GLU A 74 0.18 20.02 -6.25
CA GLU A 74 1.17 19.17 -6.91
C GLU A 74 0.57 17.78 -7.09
N ALA A 75 0.70 17.18 -8.27
CA ALA A 75 0.16 15.85 -8.55
C ALA A 75 1.00 14.76 -7.85
N LEU A 76 0.78 14.63 -6.55
CA LEU A 76 1.37 13.57 -5.72
C LEU A 76 0.72 12.21 -6.09
N PRO A 77 1.51 11.14 -6.34
CA PRO A 77 0.96 9.85 -6.74
C PRO A 77 0.38 9.08 -5.55
N PRO A 78 -0.63 8.21 -5.73
CA PRO A 78 -0.99 7.24 -4.70
C PRO A 78 0.15 6.23 -4.47
N VAL A 79 0.26 5.69 -3.26
CA VAL A 79 1.26 4.69 -2.89
C VAL A 79 0.57 3.46 -2.33
N ILE A 80 0.83 2.30 -2.92
CA ILE A 80 0.41 1.00 -2.40
C ILE A 80 1.59 0.37 -1.66
N VAL A 81 1.33 -0.19 -0.48
CA VAL A 81 2.29 -0.98 0.30
C VAL A 81 1.73 -2.38 0.47
N GLU A 82 2.52 -3.38 0.08
CA GLU A 82 2.23 -4.82 0.25
C GLU A 82 3.25 -5.43 1.21
N ILE A 83 2.82 -6.32 2.10
CA ILE A 83 3.61 -6.90 3.21
C ILE A 83 3.40 -8.40 3.38
#